data_AF-A0A2H1VX29-F1
#
_entry.id   AF-A0A2H1VX29-F1
#
_cell.length_a   1.000
_cell.length_b   1.000
_cell.length_c   1.000
_cell.angle_alpha   90.00
_cell.angle_beta   90.00
_cell.angle_gamma   90.00
#
_symmetry.space_group_name_H-M   'P 1'
#
loop_
_entity.id
_entity.type
_entity.pdbx_description
1 polymer ?
#
loop_
_entity_poly.entity_id
_entity_poly.type
_entity_poly.pdbx_seq_one_letter_code
_entity_poly.pdbx_strand_id
1 'polypeptide(L)'
;TLELSQKSNLPNSFVTASIESLHAPTGGGVELPCDVTPALPDDRMGLVIWYKQGHESPIYTLDTREGVTSHWADATLGVRATFRSDTRPAVLVLTKLRPEDSGQYRCRVDFIKSPTKNTRLNLTVLIPPERLIVLNHEGNEIRGGVLGPYDEGTEVNLTCIAVGGKDIYIFDFNL
;
A
#
# COMPACT_ATOMS: atom_id res chain seq x y z
N THR A 1 1.50 -12.40 -12.18
CA THR A 1 1.70 -11.04 -11.63
C THR A 1 0.42 -10.65 -10.92
N LEU A 2 0.49 -10.26 -9.66
CA LEU A 2 -0.67 -9.87 -8.86
C LEU A 2 -1.15 -8.51 -9.36
N GLU A 3 -2.42 -8.38 -9.75
CA GLU A 3 -3.01 -7.08 -10.06
C GLU A 3 -4.21 -6.82 -9.15
N LEU A 4 -4.16 -5.68 -8.45
CA LEU A 4 -5.25 -5.15 -7.66
C LEU A 4 -6.20 -4.41 -8.62
N SER A 5 -7.46 -4.82 -8.71
CA SER A 5 -8.48 -4.09 -9.47
C SER A 5 -9.52 -3.48 -8.52
N GLN A 6 -9.52 -2.15 -8.40
CA GLN A 6 -10.56 -1.39 -7.73
C GLN A 6 -11.46 -0.72 -8.79
N LYS A 7 -12.73 -1.11 -8.89
CA LYS A 7 -13.71 -0.42 -9.74
C LYS A 7 -14.27 0.79 -9.01
N SER A 8 -13.91 2.01 -9.42
CA SER A 8 -14.57 3.24 -9.01
C SER A 8 -15.26 3.91 -10.21
N ASN A 9 -16.59 3.92 -10.23
CA ASN A 9 -17.38 4.77 -11.10
C ASN A 9 -17.74 6.05 -10.34
N LEU A 10 -17.22 7.22 -10.74
CA LEU A 10 -17.76 8.53 -10.37
C LEU A 10 -17.52 9.54 -11.51
N PRO A 11 -18.43 10.50 -11.75
CA PRO A 11 -18.45 11.32 -12.95
C PRO A 11 -17.48 12.50 -12.88
N ASN A 12 -17.14 12.98 -14.07
CA ASN A 12 -16.06 13.92 -14.35
C ASN A 12 -16.48 15.38 -14.08
N SER A 13 -16.05 15.96 -12.96
CA SER A 13 -15.73 17.40 -12.83
C SER A 13 -15.27 17.72 -11.41
N PHE A 14 -13.95 17.88 -11.23
CA PHE A 14 -13.21 18.65 -10.21
C PHE A 14 -11.80 18.04 -10.20
N VAL A 15 -10.78 18.76 -10.68
CA VAL A 15 -9.38 18.28 -10.62
C VAL A 15 -8.90 18.43 -9.17
N THR A 16 -9.40 17.57 -8.28
CA THR A 16 -8.68 17.18 -7.08
C THR A 16 -7.58 16.23 -7.52
N ALA A 17 -6.31 16.56 -7.24
CA ALA A 17 -5.18 15.66 -7.50
C ALA A 17 -5.55 14.25 -7.02
N SER A 18 -5.58 13.28 -7.94
CA SER A 18 -5.97 11.91 -7.64
C SER A 18 -4.99 11.34 -6.61
N ILE A 19 -5.46 11.10 -5.39
CA ILE A 19 -4.67 10.44 -4.36
C ILE A 19 -4.56 8.98 -4.76
N GLU A 20 -3.35 8.52 -5.07
CA GLU A 20 -3.09 7.11 -5.36
C GLU A 20 -3.36 6.27 -4.11
N SER A 21 -4.10 5.18 -4.27
CA SER A 21 -4.46 4.26 -3.19
C SER A 21 -3.65 2.97 -3.31
N LEU A 22 -2.92 2.63 -2.25
CA LEU A 22 -2.04 1.47 -2.18
C LEU A 22 -2.52 0.52 -1.10
N HIS A 23 -2.43 -0.78 -1.38
CA HIS A 23 -2.88 -1.83 -0.49
C HIS A 23 -1.76 -2.84 -0.28
N ALA A 24 -1.55 -3.23 0.98
CA ALA A 24 -0.58 -4.28 1.32
C ALA A 24 -1.02 -5.00 2.59
N PRO A 25 -0.74 -6.32 2.72
CA PRO A 25 -1.11 -7.06 3.90
C PRO A 25 -0.27 -6.67 5.12
N THR A 26 -0.85 -6.80 6.30
CA THR A 26 -0.14 -6.71 7.59
C THR A 26 1.04 -7.68 7.60
N GLY A 27 2.19 -7.26 8.13
CA GLY A 27 3.45 -8.00 8.13
C GLY A 27 4.20 -7.97 6.79
N GLY A 28 3.54 -7.58 5.70
CA GLY A 28 4.13 -7.41 4.38
C GLY A 28 4.95 -6.12 4.23
N GLY A 29 5.20 -5.74 2.98
CA GLY A 29 5.86 -4.48 2.63
C GLY A 29 5.12 -3.74 1.52
N VAL A 30 5.37 -2.45 1.41
CA VAL A 30 4.83 -1.57 0.38
C VAL A 30 5.88 -0.56 -0.08
N GLU A 31 5.80 -0.16 -1.34
CA GLU A 31 6.61 0.92 -1.90
C GLU A 31 5.71 2.14 -2.12
N LEU A 32 5.98 3.23 -1.41
CA LEU A 32 5.21 4.46 -1.51
C LEU A 32 5.91 5.41 -2.52
N PRO A 33 5.35 5.64 -3.72
CA PRO A 33 6.00 6.42 -4.76
C PRO A 33 6.10 7.91 -4.41
N CYS A 34 7.18 8.53 -4.85
CA CYS A 34 7.38 9.96 -4.75
C CYS A 34 8.08 10.49 -6.00
N ASP A 35 7.51 11.54 -6.59
CA ASP A 35 8.09 12.21 -7.76
C ASP A 35 9.27 13.11 -7.34
N VAL A 36 10.48 12.59 -7.55
CA VAL A 36 11.75 13.32 -7.37
C VAL A 36 12.31 13.87 -8.68
N THR A 37 11.49 13.93 -9.74
CA THR A 37 11.93 14.44 -11.05
C THR A 37 11.87 15.97 -11.03
N PRO A 38 12.98 16.69 -11.21
CA PRO A 38 12.97 18.15 -11.28
C PRO A 38 12.26 18.64 -12.53
N ALA A 39 11.73 19.87 -12.49
CA ALA A 39 11.14 20.51 -13.68
C ALA A 39 12.23 21.06 -14.61
N LEU A 40 13.39 21.41 -14.06
CA LEU A 40 14.55 21.89 -14.79
C LEU A 40 15.55 20.73 -15.03
N PRO A 41 16.09 20.55 -16.26
CA PRO A 41 17.01 19.45 -16.58
C PRO A 41 18.31 19.44 -15.77
N ASP A 42 18.86 20.62 -15.43
CA ASP A 42 20.13 20.79 -14.71
C ASP A 42 19.94 21.03 -13.21
N ASP A 43 18.85 20.50 -12.67
CA ASP A 43 18.53 20.59 -11.26
C ASP A 43 18.49 19.21 -10.60
N ARG A 44 18.51 19.19 -9.28
CA ARG A 44 18.53 17.97 -8.49
C ARG A 44 17.65 18.10 -7.26
N MET A 45 17.17 16.96 -6.76
CA MET A 45 16.54 16.92 -5.45
C MET A 45 17.56 17.37 -4.39
N GLY A 46 17.11 18.18 -3.43
CA GLY A 46 17.91 18.61 -2.28
C GLY A 46 17.46 17.90 -1.01
N LEU A 47 16.16 17.93 -0.72
CA LEU A 47 15.57 17.41 0.50
C LEU A 47 14.25 16.69 0.20
N VAL A 48 14.10 15.47 0.71
CA VAL A 48 12.85 14.71 0.70
C VAL A 48 12.32 14.61 2.12
N ILE A 49 11.04 14.91 2.31
CA ILE A 49 10.36 14.86 3.60
C ILE A 49 9.07 14.06 3.45
N TRP A 50 8.87 13.05 4.29
CA TRP A 50 7.64 12.31 4.39
C TRP A 50 6.85 12.72 5.63
N TYR A 51 5.56 12.92 5.44
CA TYR A 51 4.58 13.17 6.49
C TYR A 51 3.53 12.06 6.47
N LYS A 52 3.01 11.74 7.65
CA LYS A 52 1.86 10.84 7.83
C LYS A 52 0.75 11.59 8.55
N GLN A 53 -0.48 11.38 8.12
CA GLN A 53 -1.64 11.92 8.81
C GLN A 53 -1.67 11.47 10.27
N GLY A 54 -1.98 12.40 11.18
CA GLY A 54 -1.99 12.15 12.63
C GLY A 54 -0.62 12.32 13.31
N HIS A 55 0.45 12.60 12.57
CA HIS A 55 1.75 13.00 13.12
C HIS A 55 1.99 14.50 12.91
N GLU A 56 2.42 15.20 13.96
CA GLU A 56 2.73 16.65 13.91
C GLU A 56 4.08 16.93 13.23
N SER A 57 5.05 16.02 13.38
CA SER A 57 6.37 16.08 12.78
C SER A 57 6.50 15.17 11.55
N PRO A 58 7.51 15.42 10.68
CA PRO A 58 7.88 14.45 9.64
C PRO A 58 8.17 13.06 10.22
N ILE A 59 7.89 12.03 9.42
CA ILE A 59 8.16 10.63 9.78
C ILE A 59 9.46 10.09 9.14
N TYR A 60 9.94 10.74 8.07
CA TYR A 60 11.19 10.38 7.40
C TYR A 60 11.76 11.59 6.65
N THR A 61 13.08 11.73 6.62
CA THR A 61 13.79 12.74 5.81
C THR A 61 15.00 12.13 5.11
N LEU A 62 15.31 12.67 3.91
CA LEU A 62 16.57 12.45 3.20
C LEU A 62 17.11 13.81 2.77
N ASP A 63 18.30 14.19 3.24
CA ASP A 63 18.98 15.43 2.88
C ASP A 63 20.23 15.14 2.05
N THR A 64 20.40 15.88 0.95
CA THR A 64 21.51 15.77 0.01
C THR A 64 22.13 17.13 -0.34
N ARG A 65 21.68 18.22 0.31
CA ARG A 65 22.06 19.60 -0.05
C ARG A 65 23.56 19.86 0.10
N GLU A 66 24.16 19.32 1.17
CA GLU A 66 25.59 19.49 1.50
C GLU A 66 26.49 18.46 0.78
N GLY A 67 25.97 17.71 -0.20
CA GLY A 67 26.72 16.69 -0.93
C GLY A 67 26.97 15.39 -0.16
N VAL A 68 26.72 15.37 1.16
CA VAL A 68 26.65 14.17 1.98
C VAL A 68 25.18 13.77 2.13
N THR A 69 24.85 12.56 1.68
CA THR A 69 23.51 12.01 1.87
C THR A 69 23.31 11.59 3.32
N SER A 70 22.35 12.21 4.00
CA SER A 70 21.93 11.85 5.35
C SER A 70 20.44 11.56 5.37
N HIS A 71 20.00 10.64 6.22
CA HIS A 71 18.59 10.35 6.42
C HIS A 71 18.26 10.27 7.91
N TRP A 72 17.00 10.52 8.22
CA TRP A 72 16.45 10.31 9.55
C TRP A 72 15.05 9.71 9.43
N ALA A 73 14.70 8.84 10.38
CA ALA A 73 13.39 8.22 10.46
C ALA A 73 12.86 8.35 11.89
N ASP A 74 11.57 8.63 12.01
CA ASP A 74 10.89 8.62 13.30
C ASP A 74 10.94 7.21 13.92
N ALA A 75 11.01 7.14 15.25
CA ALA A 75 11.13 5.87 15.98
C ALA A 75 9.97 4.89 15.68
N THR A 76 8.79 5.40 15.33
CA THR A 76 7.64 4.57 14.93
C THR A 76 7.91 3.78 13.65
N LEU A 77 8.68 4.34 12.70
CA LEU A 77 9.14 3.64 11.51
C LEU A 77 10.44 2.86 11.79
N GLY A 78 11.40 3.50 12.44
CA GLY A 78 12.71 2.93 12.75
C GLY A 78 13.37 2.30 11.52
N VAL A 79 13.88 1.07 11.68
CA VAL A 79 14.55 0.32 10.61
C VAL A 79 13.62 -0.24 9.53
N ARG A 80 12.30 -0.05 9.65
CA ARG A 80 11.31 -0.59 8.70
C ARG A 80 11.20 0.26 7.43
N ALA A 81 11.65 1.51 7.50
CA ALA A 81 11.56 2.48 6.42
C ALA A 81 12.91 2.72 5.76
N THR A 82 12.96 2.70 4.43
CA THR A 82 14.16 3.04 3.66
C THR A 82 13.74 3.73 2.38
N PHE A 83 14.33 4.89 2.09
CA PHE A 83 14.04 5.61 0.86
C PHE A 83 15.04 5.23 -0.24
N ARG A 84 14.51 4.85 -1.40
CA ARG A 84 15.27 4.52 -2.60
C ARG A 84 15.08 5.63 -3.61
N SER A 85 16.09 6.50 -3.74
CA SER A 85 16.08 7.64 -4.65
C SER A 85 16.55 7.30 -6.07
N ASP A 86 17.15 6.13 -6.24
CA ASP A 86 17.71 5.61 -7.49
C ASP A 86 16.66 4.93 -8.39
N THR A 87 15.48 4.61 -7.86
CA THR A 87 14.37 4.04 -8.62
C THR A 87 13.56 5.12 -9.35
N ARG A 88 12.81 4.71 -10.39
CA ARG A 88 11.90 5.60 -11.13
C ARG A 88 10.49 5.00 -11.16
N PRO A 89 9.51 5.57 -10.42
CA PRO A 89 9.67 6.68 -9.47
C PRO A 89 10.52 6.29 -8.24
N ALA A 90 10.99 7.30 -7.50
CA ALA A 90 11.62 7.06 -6.20
C ALA A 90 10.58 6.56 -5.21
N VAL A 91 10.97 5.70 -4.27
CA VAL A 91 10.02 5.06 -3.35
C VAL A 91 10.49 5.10 -1.90
N LEU A 92 9.56 5.34 -0.97
CA LEU A 92 9.76 4.98 0.43
C LEU A 92 9.29 3.53 0.62
N VAL A 93 10.25 2.63 0.82
CA VAL A 93 9.97 1.23 1.14
C VAL A 93 9.63 1.14 2.62
N LEU A 94 8.45 0.63 2.94
CA LEU A 94 8.03 0.34 4.31
C LEU A 94 7.76 -1.15 4.47
N THR A 95 8.43 -1.79 5.41
CA THR A 95 8.35 -3.24 5.66
C THR A 95 7.72 -3.56 7.00
N LYS A 96 7.34 -4.83 7.21
CA LYS A 96 6.71 -5.32 8.45
C LYS A 96 5.54 -4.42 8.84
N LEU A 97 4.64 -4.20 7.88
CA LEU A 97 3.51 -3.29 8.02
C LEU A 97 2.64 -3.66 9.22
N ARG A 98 2.16 -2.63 9.91
CA ARG A 98 1.23 -2.76 11.04
C ARG A 98 -0.10 -2.10 10.66
N PRO A 99 -1.23 -2.50 11.26
CA PRO A 99 -2.53 -1.88 10.97
C PRO A 99 -2.52 -0.35 11.12
N GLU A 100 -1.74 0.16 12.07
CA GLU A 100 -1.60 1.57 12.38
C GLU A 100 -0.77 2.33 11.34
N ASP A 101 -0.03 1.64 10.46
CA ASP A 101 0.64 2.26 9.32
C ASP A 101 -0.37 2.73 8.25
N SER A 102 -1.64 2.29 8.32
CA SER A 102 -2.69 2.81 7.43
C SER A 102 -2.88 4.32 7.59
N GLY A 103 -3.22 4.99 6.49
CA GLY A 103 -3.57 6.41 6.47
C GLY A 103 -2.98 7.16 5.28
N GLN A 104 -3.19 8.48 5.29
CA GLN A 104 -2.67 9.34 4.24
C GLN A 104 -1.20 9.69 4.47
N TYR A 105 -0.40 9.54 3.41
CA TYR A 105 1.00 9.93 3.36
C TYR A 105 1.18 11.12 2.42
N ARG A 106 2.15 11.97 2.72
CA ARG A 106 2.58 13.05 1.84
C ARG A 106 4.10 13.09 1.71
N CYS A 107 4.59 12.88 0.49
CA CYS A 107 5.98 13.16 0.15
C CYS A 107 6.10 14.61 -0.30
N ARG A 108 7.03 15.36 0.28
CA ARG A 108 7.46 16.69 -0.17
C ARG A 108 8.89 16.58 -0.66
N VAL A 109 9.15 17.08 -1.86
CA VAL A 109 10.50 17.15 -2.43
C VAL A 109 10.84 18.61 -2.69
N ASP A 110 11.87 19.09 -2.01
CA ASP A 110 12.47 20.39 -2.25
C ASP A 110 13.69 20.19 -3.16
N PHE A 111 13.66 20.84 -4.32
CA PHE A 111 14.77 20.86 -5.27
C PHE A 111 15.66 22.08 -5.03
N ILE A 112 16.86 22.09 -5.61
CA ILE A 112 17.77 23.24 -5.45
C ILE A 112 17.25 24.47 -6.20
N LYS A 113 16.68 24.28 -7.40
CA LYS A 113 16.21 25.37 -8.26
C LYS A 113 14.73 25.26 -8.65
N SER A 114 14.23 24.04 -8.82
CA SER A 114 12.87 23.75 -9.24
C SER A 114 11.88 24.00 -8.10
N PRO A 115 10.62 24.31 -8.41
CA PRO A 115 9.57 24.41 -7.40
C PRO A 115 9.40 23.09 -6.63
N THR A 116 9.09 23.19 -5.34
CA THR A 116 8.75 22.05 -4.48
C THR A 116 7.59 21.24 -5.07
N LYS A 117 7.73 19.91 -5.06
CA LYS A 117 6.64 18.98 -5.40
C LYS A 117 6.07 18.31 -4.16
N ASN A 118 4.77 18.03 -4.19
CA ASN A 118 4.08 17.25 -3.16
C ASN A 118 3.31 16.10 -3.81
N THR A 119 3.55 14.88 -3.35
CA THR A 119 2.77 13.68 -3.72
C THR A 119 1.94 13.25 -2.53
N ARG A 120 0.65 12.96 -2.71
CA ARG A 120 -0.24 12.45 -1.66
C ARG A 120 -0.71 11.05 -2.03
N LEU A 121 -0.64 10.15 -1.06
CA LEU A 121 -0.98 8.74 -1.21
C LEU A 121 -1.90 8.30 -0.06
N ASN A 122 -2.67 7.25 -0.26
CA ASN A 122 -3.42 6.59 0.79
C ASN A 122 -2.96 5.13 0.92
N LEU A 123 -2.41 4.76 2.07
CA LEU A 123 -2.04 3.38 2.37
C LEU A 123 -3.15 2.72 3.19
N THR A 124 -3.63 1.58 2.71
CA THR A 124 -4.54 0.71 3.46
C THR A 124 -3.84 -0.60 3.77
N VAL A 125 -3.59 -0.87 5.05
CA VAL A 125 -3.01 -2.13 5.49
C VAL A 125 -4.11 -3.16 5.67
N LEU A 126 -4.07 -4.22 4.88
CA LEU A 126 -5.07 -5.29 4.87
C LEU A 126 -4.81 -6.25 6.03
N ILE A 127 -5.82 -6.55 6.84
CA ILE A 127 -5.74 -7.55 7.89
C ILE A 127 -6.46 -8.81 7.39
N PRO A 128 -5.72 -9.90 7.06
CA PRO A 128 -6.36 -11.12 6.59
C PRO A 128 -7.26 -11.74 7.67
N PRO A 129 -8.26 -12.54 7.28
CA PRO A 129 -9.04 -13.30 8.24
C PRO A 129 -8.14 -14.27 9.01
N GLU A 130 -8.48 -14.52 10.27
CA GLU A 130 -7.74 -15.44 11.14
C GLU A 130 -7.94 -16.90 10.72
N ARG A 131 -9.12 -17.21 10.18
CA ARG A 131 -9.44 -18.54 9.66
C ARG A 131 -10.47 -18.46 8.53
N LEU A 132 -10.37 -19.42 7.61
CA LEU A 132 -11.36 -19.67 6.56
C LEU A 132 -12.04 -21.01 6.85
N ILE A 133 -13.36 -21.05 6.76
CA ILE A 133 -14.18 -22.26 6.92
C ILE A 133 -14.93 -22.47 5.62
N VAL A 134 -14.74 -23.60 4.96
CA VAL A 134 -15.48 -23.95 3.73
C VAL A 134 -16.56 -24.95 4.10
N LEU A 135 -17.81 -24.61 3.77
CA LEU A 135 -18.98 -25.44 4.01
C LEU A 135 -19.48 -26.01 2.68
N ASN A 136 -19.93 -27.26 2.69
CA ASN A 136 -20.63 -27.88 1.57
C ASN A 136 -22.07 -27.36 1.46
N HIS A 137 -22.82 -27.87 0.48
CA HIS A 137 -24.22 -27.49 0.26
C HIS A 137 -25.17 -27.82 1.44
N GLU A 138 -24.77 -28.72 2.34
CA GLU A 138 -25.52 -29.11 3.55
C GLU A 138 -25.13 -28.26 4.77
N GLY A 139 -24.16 -27.35 4.62
CA GLY A 139 -23.60 -26.55 5.72
C GLY A 139 -22.54 -27.25 6.55
N ASN A 140 -22.08 -28.43 6.14
CA ASN A 140 -21.03 -29.19 6.82
C ASN A 140 -19.64 -28.67 6.43
N GLU A 141 -18.76 -28.49 7.41
CA GLU A 141 -17.37 -28.10 7.19
C GLU A 141 -16.61 -29.19 6.42
N ILE A 142 -16.00 -28.79 5.31
CA ILE A 142 -15.18 -29.66 4.48
C ILE A 142 -13.79 -29.77 5.11
N ARG A 143 -13.47 -30.97 5.60
CA ARG A 143 -12.17 -31.25 6.24
C ARG A 143 -11.28 -32.04 5.28
N GLY A 144 -10.02 -31.64 5.15
CA GLY A 144 -9.03 -32.35 4.32
C GLY A 144 -9.00 -31.95 2.84
N GLY A 145 -9.71 -30.89 2.44
CA GLY A 145 -9.60 -30.29 1.10
C GLY A 145 -10.21 -31.10 -0.04
N VAL A 146 -10.84 -32.25 0.25
CA VAL A 146 -11.54 -33.07 -0.74
C VAL A 146 -13.04 -32.81 -0.59
N LEU A 147 -13.66 -32.43 -1.70
CA LEU A 147 -15.09 -32.20 -1.80
C LEU A 147 -15.70 -33.22 -2.77
N GLY A 148 -16.71 -33.96 -2.32
CA GLY A 148 -17.38 -35.00 -3.10
C GLY A 148 -17.24 -36.39 -2.48
N PRO A 149 -17.59 -37.46 -3.22
CA PRO A 149 -17.85 -37.51 -4.67
C PRO A 149 -19.21 -36.87 -5.08
N TYR A 150 -19.27 -36.35 -6.31
CA TYR A 150 -20.51 -35.85 -6.93
C TYR A 150 -20.66 -36.42 -8.34
N ASP A 151 -21.90 -36.68 -8.74
CA ASP A 151 -22.22 -37.15 -10.09
C ASP A 151 -22.11 -36.02 -11.12
N GLU A 152 -21.79 -36.37 -12.36
CA GLU A 152 -21.76 -35.42 -13.47
C GLU A 152 -23.13 -34.74 -13.63
N GLY A 153 -23.12 -33.41 -13.79
CA GLY A 153 -24.33 -32.58 -13.85
C GLY A 153 -24.89 -32.11 -12.50
N THR A 154 -24.28 -32.51 -11.38
CA THR A 154 -24.63 -32.00 -10.05
C THR A 154 -24.21 -30.53 -9.89
N GLU A 155 -25.14 -29.68 -9.45
CA GLU A 155 -24.82 -28.32 -9.03
C GLU A 155 -24.28 -28.33 -7.60
N VAL A 156 -23.05 -27.85 -7.41
CA VAL A 156 -22.37 -27.84 -6.11
C VAL A 156 -22.27 -26.41 -5.60
N ASN A 157 -22.95 -26.11 -4.50
CA ASN A 157 -22.82 -24.83 -3.80
C ASN A 157 -21.84 -24.96 -2.62
N LEU A 158 -20.88 -24.04 -2.55
CA LEU A 158 -19.90 -23.94 -1.49
C LEU A 158 -20.03 -22.58 -0.81
N THR A 159 -20.00 -22.59 0.52
CA THR A 159 -19.96 -21.35 1.30
C THR A 159 -18.59 -21.22 1.95
N CYS A 160 -17.88 -20.13 1.67
CA CYS A 160 -16.66 -19.77 2.39
C CYS A 160 -16.99 -18.73 3.46
N ILE A 161 -16.71 -19.06 4.72
CA ILE A 161 -16.86 -18.17 5.86
C ILE A 161 -15.46 -17.74 6.30
N ALA A 162 -15.17 -16.45 6.15
CA ALA A 162 -13.98 -15.83 6.72
C ALA A 162 -14.29 -15.33 8.13
N VAL A 163 -13.47 -15.72 9.12
CA VAL A 163 -13.65 -15.28 10.51
C VAL A 163 -12.43 -14.49 10.97
N GLY A 164 -12.68 -13.39 11.68
CA GLY A 164 -11.66 -12.44 12.11
C GLY A 164 -11.29 -11.45 11.01
N GLY A 165 -10.19 -10.73 11.21
CA GLY A 165 -9.73 -9.67 10.31
C GLY A 165 -10.39 -8.31 10.56
N LYS A 166 -9.90 -7.30 9.84
CA LYS A 166 -10.43 -5.93 9.83
C LYS A 166 -10.67 -5.60 8.37
N ASP A 167 -11.94 -5.52 8.03
CA ASP A 167 -12.50 -5.35 6.69
C ASP A 167 -12.51 -6.62 5.80
N ILE A 168 -13.59 -6.81 5.04
CA ILE A 168 -13.77 -7.92 4.11
C ILE A 168 -13.26 -7.45 2.74
N TYR A 169 -12.10 -7.95 2.33
CA TYR A 169 -11.57 -7.73 0.98
C TYR A 169 -11.78 -8.98 0.14
N ILE A 170 -12.43 -8.81 -1.01
CA ILE A 170 -12.58 -9.87 -2.02
C ILE A 170 -11.29 -9.90 -2.84
N PHE A 171 -10.54 -10.98 -2.74
CA PHE A 171 -9.40 -11.24 -3.62
C PHE A 171 -9.89 -12.08 -4.80
N ASP A 172 -9.94 -11.47 -5.98
CA ASP A 172 -10.24 -12.21 -7.20
C ASP A 172 -9.01 -13.01 -7.62
N PHE A 173 -9.08 -14.34 -7.47
CA PHE A 173 -8.07 -15.24 -8.00
C PHE A 173 -8.43 -15.57 -9.46
N ASN A 174 -7.68 -15.02 -10.41
CA ASN A 174 -7.69 -15.55 -11.77
C ASN A 174 -6.77 -16.78 -11.80
N LEU A 175 -7.36 -17.96 -11.95
CA LEU A 175 -6.69 -19.22 -12.30
C LEU A 175 -6.44 -19.28 -13.81
#